data_AF-A0A9D0J6L9-F1
#
_entry.id   AF-A0A9D0J6L9-F1
#
_cell.length_a   1.000
_cell.length_b   1.000
_cell.length_c   1.000
_cell.angle_alpha   90.00
_cell.angle_beta   90.00
_cell.angle_gamma   90.00
#
_symmetry.space_group_name_H-M   'P 1'
#
loop_
_entity.id
_entity.type
_entity.pdbx_description
1 polymer ?
#
loop_
_entity_poly.entity_id
_entity_poly.type
_entity_poly.pdbx_seq_one_letter_code
_entity_poly.pdbx_strand_id
1 'polypeptide(L)' 'MGKYALITDFLTAFLKDEVEKTGLKHVVVGLSGGIDSAVVAVLAYRAFGERLLCVKMPSHYSSQSSLDDADELCKKFA' A
#
# COMPACT_ATOMS: atom_id res chain seq x y z
N MET A 1 1.29 4.50 -24.09
CA MET A 1 0.88 4.40 -22.67
C MET A 1 0.71 5.80 -22.10
N GLY A 2 -0.31 6.04 -21.28
CA GLY A 2 -0.50 7.36 -20.65
C GLY A 2 0.58 7.66 -19.61
N LYS A 3 0.86 8.95 -19.36
CA LYS A 3 1.86 9.42 -18.38
C LYS A 3 1.78 8.70 -17.02
N TYR A 4 0.57 8.56 -16.49
CA TYR A 4 0.35 7.92 -15.19
C TYR A 4 0.63 6.42 -15.18
N ALA A 5 0.35 5.71 -16.28
CA ALA A 5 0.64 4.29 -16.38
C ALA A 5 2.16 4.04 -16.28
N LEU A 6 2.96 4.84 -16.98
CA LEU A 6 4.43 4.75 -16.90
C LEU A 6 4.97 5.03 -15.50
N ILE A 7 4.42 6.04 -14.81
CA ILE A 7 4.81 6.37 -13.43
C ILE A 7 4.44 5.22 -12.49
N THR A 8 3.23 4.67 -12.62
CA THR A 8 2.79 3.54 -11.80
C THR A 8 3.66 2.31 -11.98
N ASP A 9 4.02 1.97 -13.21
CA ASP A 9 4.89 0.83 -13.50
C ASP A 9 6.30 1.06 -12.94
N PHE A 10 6.85 2.27 -13.13
CA PHE A 10 8.15 2.64 -12.58
C PHE A 10 8.18 2.52 -11.05
N LEU A 11 7.19 3.06 -10.34
CA LEU A 11 7.12 3.00 -8.88
C LEU A 11 6.93 1.57 -8.38
N THR A 12 6.13 0.75 -9.07
CA THR A 12 5.91 -0.66 -8.70
C THR A 12 7.21 -1.46 -8.85
N ALA A 13 7.93 -1.28 -9.97
CA ALA A 13 9.22 -1.93 -10.19
C ALA A 13 10.27 -1.47 -9.17
N PHE A 14 10.35 -0.17 -8.91
CA PHE A 14 11.24 0.41 -7.89
C PHE A 14 11.02 -0.22 -6.51
N LEU A 15 9.77 -0.31 -6.05
CA LEU A 15 9.46 -0.95 -4.76
C LEU A 15 9.98 -2.39 -4.71
N LYS A 16 9.68 -3.18 -5.75
CA LYS A 16 10.10 -4.57 -5.84
C LYS A 16 11.61 -4.71 -5.77
N ASP A 17 12.33 -3.94 -6.59
CA ASP A 17 13.80 -4.00 -6.69
C ASP A 17 14.47 -3.61 -5.37
N GLU A 18 14.01 -2.54 -4.71
CA GLU A 18 14.59 -2.09 -3.45
C GLU A 18 14.40 -3.11 -2.33
N VAL A 19 13.23 -3.76 -2.26
CA VAL A 19 12.99 -4.79 -1.25
C VAL A 19 13.79 -6.05 -1.57
N GLU A 20 13.85 -6.49 -2.82
CA GLU A 20 14.60 -7.69 -3.21
C GLU A 20 16.11 -7.55 -2.95
N LYS A 21 16.69 -6.36 -3.15
CA LYS A 21 18.10 -6.07 -2.82
C LYS A 21 18.43 -6.31 -1.35
N THR A 22 17.45 -6.17 -0.45
CA THR A 22 17.65 -6.38 1.00
C THR A 22 17.50 -7.85 1.43
N GLY A 23 17.01 -8.74 0.55
CA GLY A 23 16.67 -10.12 0.89
C GLY A 23 15.40 -10.28 1.73
N LEU A 24 14.67 -9.19 2.01
CA LEU A 24 13.39 -9.21 2.70
C LEU A 24 12.32 -9.82 1.80
N LYS A 25 11.42 -10.61 2.40
CA LYS A 25 10.37 -11.33 1.67
C LYS A 25 8.99 -10.71 1.81
N HIS A 26 8.76 -9.92 2.86
CA HIS A 26 7.47 -9.35 3.21
C HIS A 26 7.60 -7.86 3.48
N VAL A 27 6.53 -7.12 3.27
CA VAL A 27 6.47 -5.68 3.51
C VAL A 27 5.28 -5.33 4.40
N VAL A 28 5.42 -4.24 5.15
CA VAL A 28 4.37 -3.71 6.02
C VAL A 28 4.09 -2.26 5.63
N VAL A 29 2.81 -1.90 5.51
CA VAL A 29 2.38 -0.53 5.23
C VAL A 29 1.40 -0.07 6.30
N GLY A 30 1.69 1.06 6.92
CA GLY A 30 0.73 1.75 7.78
C GLY A 30 -0.41 2.34 6.94
N LEU A 31 -1.65 1.95 7.20
CA LEU A 31 -2.83 2.39 6.45
C LEU A 31 -3.72 3.25 7.35
N SER A 32 -3.79 4.56 7.06
CA SER A 32 -4.51 5.53 7.90
C SER A 32 -5.92 5.83 7.43
N GLY A 33 -6.28 5.43 6.20
CA GLY A 33 -7.48 5.88 5.49
C GLY A 33 -7.24 7.12 4.62
N GLY A 34 -6.03 7.71 4.66
CA GLY A 34 -5.65 8.83 3.80
C GLY A 34 -5.13 8.38 2.42
N ILE A 35 -5.24 9.30 1.45
CA ILE A 35 -4.88 9.07 0.04
C ILE A 35 -3.45 8.58 -0.15
N ASP A 36 -2.47 9.14 0.55
CA ASP A 36 -1.05 8.78 0.37
C ASP A 36 -0.81 7.32 0.77
N SER A 37 -1.30 6.92 1.95
CA SER A 37 -1.17 5.55 2.43
C SER A 37 -1.95 4.55 1.56
N ALA A 38 -3.09 4.96 1.00
CA ALA A 38 -3.86 4.15 0.07
C ALA A 38 -3.11 3.91 -1.25
N VAL A 39 -2.49 4.96 -1.82
CA VAL A 39 -1.67 4.85 -3.04
C VAL A 39 -0.49 3.91 -2.80
N VAL A 40 0.23 4.07 -1.68
CA VAL A 40 1.35 3.20 -1.33
C VAL A 40 0.89 1.75 -1.15
N ALA A 41 -0.23 1.51 -0.48
CA ALA A 41 -0.77 0.16 -0.28
C ALA A 41 -1.12 -0.52 -1.62
N VAL A 42 -1.75 0.20 -2.55
CA VAL A 42 -2.07 -0.33 -3.88
C VAL A 42 -0.80 -0.65 -4.68
N LEU A 43 0.20 0.23 -4.69
CA LEU A 43 1.48 0.00 -5.37
C LEU A 43 2.24 -1.18 -4.73
N ALA A 44 2.25 -1.26 -3.41
CA ALA A 44 2.87 -2.37 -2.67
C ALA A 44 2.15 -3.69 -2.95
N TYR A 45 0.81 -3.72 -3.00
CA TYR A 45 0.07 -4.93 -3.33
C TYR A 45 0.36 -5.38 -4.77
N ARG A 46 0.47 -4.46 -5.73
CA ARG A 46 0.91 -4.79 -7.10
C ARG A 46 2.31 -5.38 -7.16
N ALA A 47 3.23 -4.90 -6.32
CA ALA A 47 4.62 -5.37 -6.30
C ALA A 47 4.79 -6.71 -5.54
N PHE A 48 4.03 -6.92 -4.45
CA PHE A 48 4.30 -7.97 -3.48
C PHE A 48 3.14 -8.97 -3.28
N GLY A 49 1.93 -8.65 -3.71
CA GLY A 49 0.73 -9.47 -3.52
C GLY A 49 0.46 -9.77 -2.05
N GLU A 50 0.20 -11.04 -1.74
CA GLU A 50 -0.05 -11.54 -0.37
C GLU A 50 1.11 -11.34 0.62
N ARG A 51 2.30 -10.93 0.14
CA ARG A 51 3.45 -10.63 1.00
C ARG A 51 3.37 -9.24 1.66
N LEU A 52 2.29 -8.50 1.41
CA LEU A 52 1.98 -7.22 2.04
C LEU A 52 1.08 -7.41 3.26
N LEU A 53 1.48 -6.82 4.39
CA LEU A 53 0.62 -6.60 5.56
C LEU A 53 0.26 -5.12 5.68
N CYS A 54 -1.02 -4.79 5.62
CA CYS A 54 -1.51 -3.44 5.95
C CYS A 54 -1.85 -3.36 7.44
N VAL A 55 -1.36 -2.33 8.13
CA VAL A 55 -1.57 -2.12 9.56
C VAL A 55 -2.23 -0.77 9.80
N LYS A 56 -3.40 -0.78 10.42
CA LYS A 56 -4.09 0.43 10.87
C LYS A 56 -3.69 0.74 12.31
N MET A 57 -3.32 1.98 12.59
CA MET A 57 -2.85 2.43 13.92
C MET A 57 -3.69 3.64 14.40
N PRO A 58 -4.94 3.41 14.85
CA PRO A 58 -5.82 4.49 15.27
C PRO A 58 -5.32 5.18 16.55
N SER A 59 -5.66 6.46 16.70
CA SER A 59 -5.51 7.23 17.94
C SER A 59 -6.87 7.81 18.36
N HIS A 60 -6.90 8.50 19.51
CA HIS A 60 -8.11 9.21 19.97
C HIS A 60 -8.64 10.27 18.98
N TYR A 61 -7.82 10.73 18.04
CA TYR A 61 -8.19 11.71 17.02
C TYR A 61 -8.57 11.10 15.67
N SER A 62 -8.51 9.77 15.54
CA SER A 62 -8.87 9.09 14.30
C SER A 62 -10.38 9.10 14.10
N SER A 63 -10.84 9.56 12.94
CA SER A 63 -12.26 9.50 12.58
C SER A 63 -12.65 8.08 12.19
N GLN A 64 -13.88 7.69 12.50
CA GLN A 64 -14.43 6.39 12.10
C GLN A 64 -14.39 6.21 10.58
N SER A 65 -14.69 7.26 9.81
CA SER A 65 -14.66 7.23 8.34
C SER A 65 -13.30 6.81 7.79
N SER A 66 -12.20 7.35 8.33
CA SER A 66 -10.85 6.97 7.88
C SER A 66 -10.52 5.52 8.24
N LEU A 67 -11.08 5.01 9.34
CA LEU A 67 -10.91 3.60 9.69
C LEU A 67 -11.68 2.68 8.75
N ASP A 68 -12.88 3.08 8.35
CA ASP A 68 -13.73 2.34 7.42
C ASP A 68 -13.14 2.33 6.01
N ASP A 69 -12.62 3.47 5.53
CA ASP A 69 -11.96 3.60 4.23
C ASP A 69 -10.72 2.69 4.13
N ALA A 70 -9.93 2.62 5.20
CA ALA A 70 -8.79 1.70 5.28
C ALA A 70 -9.22 0.23 5.21
N ASP A 71 -10.32 -0.14 5.87
CA ASP A 71 -10.85 -1.50 5.84
C ASP A 71 -11.46 -1.85 4.47
N GLU A 72 -12.14 -0.90 3.83
CA GLU A 72 -12.68 -1.08 2.49
C GLU A 72 -11.56 -1.31 1.47
N LEU A 73 -10.48 -0.54 1.55
CA LEU A 73 -9.33 -0.72 0.66
C LEU A 73 -8.72 -2.11 0.82
N CYS A 74 -8.47 -2.56 2.05
CA CYS A 74 -7.92 -3.89 2.31
C CYS A 74 -8.80 -5.01 1.75
N LYS A 75 -10.13 -4.86 1.78
CA LYS A 75 -11.06 -5.83 1.17
C LYS A 75 -10.92 -5.95 -0.35
N LYS A 76 -10.35 -4.95 -1.03
CA LYS A 76 -10.09 -5.00 -2.49
C LYS A 76 -8.81 -5.77 -2.86
N PHE A 77 -7.95 -6.09 -1.88
CA PHE A 77 -6.72 -6.87 -2.07
C PHE A 77 -6.93 -8.39 -1.90
N ALA A 78 -8.17 -8.82 -1.63
CA ALA A 78 -8.58 -10.21 -1.58
C ALA A 78 -9.21 -10.66 -2.91
#